data_AF-A0A6B2G7Z9-F1
#
_entry.id   AF-A0A6B2G7Z9-F1
#
_cell.length_a   1.000
_cell.length_b   1.000
_cell.length_c   1.000
_cell.angle_alpha   90.00
_cell.angle_beta   90.00
_cell.angle_gamma   90.00
#
_symmetry.space_group_name_H-M   'P 1'
#
loop_
_entity.id
_entity.type
_entity.pdbx_description
1 polymer ?
#
loop_
_entity_poly.entity_id
_entity_poly.type
_entity_poly.pdbx_seq_one_letter_code
_entity_poly.pdbx_strand_id
1 'polypeptide(L)'
;YFYVVYELIDSIYHITSYFSKEKVSIDNYNVACILTFPPYQRKGYGKFLISLSYELSRFEQKIGTPEKPLSDLGHLSYRSYWSYVILDNLRNNSNPVISITDLSIATGIDRNDIIETLQVLNLLKYWKGNYVSCFSSKLINDHLKRGHCRPPRMIVNPNLLTL
;
A
#
# COMPACT_ATOMS: atom_id res chain seq x y z
N TYR A 1 1.24 -18.93 4.02
CA TYR A 1 1.62 -18.26 5.27
C TYR A 1 0.43 -17.50 5.83
N PHE A 2 0.37 -17.36 7.15
CA PHE A 2 -0.58 -16.48 7.85
C PHE A 2 0.23 -15.52 8.70
N TYR A 3 -0.05 -14.22 8.57
CA TYR A 3 0.58 -13.15 9.35
C TYR A 3 -0.47 -12.59 10.28
N VAL A 4 -0.30 -12.84 11.58
CA VAL A 4 -1.29 -12.50 12.62
C VAL A 4 -0.74 -11.37 13.48
N VAL A 5 -1.54 -10.32 13.66
CA VAL A 5 -1.16 -9.15 14.46
C VAL A 5 -1.85 -9.21 15.82
N TYR A 6 -1.04 -9.08 16.85
CA TYR A 6 -1.48 -8.98 18.23
C TYR A 6 -1.21 -7.58 18.76
N GLU A 7 -2.10 -7.10 19.62
CA GLU A 7 -1.91 -5.92 20.45
C GLU A 7 -1.64 -6.38 21.89
N LEU A 8 -0.62 -5.84 22.52
CA LEU A 8 -0.27 -6.14 23.92
C LEU A 8 -1.01 -5.16 24.84
N ILE A 9 -1.95 -5.66 25.64
CA ILE A 9 -2.71 -4.88 26.62
C ILE A 9 -2.58 -5.60 27.96
N ASP A 10 -2.13 -4.90 29.00
CA ASP A 10 -2.00 -5.45 30.35
C ASP A 10 -1.25 -6.80 30.41
N SER A 11 -0.16 -6.93 29.63
CA SER A 11 0.64 -8.16 29.48
C SER A 11 -0.06 -9.33 28.78
N ILE A 12 -1.21 -9.10 28.13
CA ILE A 12 -1.97 -10.10 27.36
C ILE A 12 -1.93 -9.75 25.87
N TYR A 13 -1.69 -10.75 25.03
CA TYR A 13 -1.73 -10.61 23.58
C TYR A 13 -3.15 -10.81 23.05
N HIS A 14 -3.74 -9.73 22.54
CA HIS A 14 -5.06 -9.76 21.91
C HIS A 14 -4.92 -9.80 20.40
N ILE A 15 -5.52 -10.80 19.76
CA ILE A 15 -5.56 -10.87 18.30
C ILE A 15 -6.41 -9.72 17.73
N THR A 16 -5.87 -9.00 16.76
CA THR A 16 -6.52 -7.81 16.18
C THR A 16 -6.89 -7.98 14.72
N SER A 17 -6.02 -8.64 13.95
CA SER A 17 -6.11 -8.70 12.50
C SER A 17 -5.14 -9.73 11.94
N TYR A 18 -5.38 -10.20 10.72
CA TYR A 18 -4.45 -11.07 10.00
C TYR A 18 -4.54 -10.88 8.48
N PHE A 19 -3.52 -11.34 7.76
CA PHE A 19 -3.66 -11.69 6.34
C PHE A 19 -3.00 -13.03 6.03
N SER A 20 -3.51 -13.71 4.99
CA SER A 20 -2.90 -14.91 4.42
C SER A 20 -2.13 -14.56 3.15
N LYS A 21 -1.10 -15.34 2.84
CA LYS A 21 -0.28 -15.23 1.62
C LYS A 21 0.06 -16.63 1.13
N GLU A 22 -0.10 -16.90 -0.16
CA GLU A 22 0.31 -18.19 -0.72
C GLU A 22 1.83 -18.40 -0.57
N LYS A 23 2.27 -19.65 -0.42
CA LYS A 23 3.73 -19.93 -0.40
C LYS A 23 4.37 -19.65 -1.76
N VAL A 24 3.66 -20.00 -2.82
CA VAL A 24 3.98 -19.73 -4.21
C VAL A 24 2.71 -19.19 -4.83
N SER A 25 2.74 -17.94 -5.29
CA SER A 25 1.62 -17.32 -5.99
C SER A 25 2.02 -17.12 -7.45
N ILE A 26 1.26 -17.72 -8.37
CA ILE A 26 1.53 -17.63 -9.81
C ILE A 26 1.29 -16.20 -10.30
N ASP A 27 0.26 -15.55 -9.76
CA ASP A 27 -0.16 -14.18 -10.13
C ASP A 27 0.52 -13.10 -9.26
N ASN A 28 1.51 -13.48 -8.45
CA ASN A 28 2.21 -12.59 -7.52
C ASN A 28 1.29 -11.90 -6.49
N TYR A 29 0.27 -12.61 -6.00
CA TYR A 29 -0.53 -12.10 -4.90
C TYR A 29 0.29 -12.06 -3.61
N ASN A 30 0.45 -10.85 -3.06
CA ASN A 30 1.12 -10.68 -1.77
C ASN A 30 0.16 -10.82 -0.58
N VAL A 31 -1.14 -10.83 -0.87
CA VAL A 31 -2.24 -11.06 0.07
C VAL A 31 -3.30 -11.91 -0.63
N ALA A 32 -3.71 -13.00 0.00
CA ALA A 32 -4.86 -13.81 -0.42
C ALA A 32 -6.13 -13.31 0.30
N CYS A 33 -6.18 -13.44 1.63
CA CYS A 33 -7.25 -12.86 2.46
C CYS A 33 -6.68 -11.87 3.47
N ILE A 34 -7.41 -10.80 3.76
CA ILE A 34 -7.05 -9.81 4.78
C ILE A 34 -8.27 -9.49 5.65
N LEU A 35 -8.09 -9.50 6.97
CA LEU A 35 -9.16 -9.23 7.92
C LEU A 35 -8.65 -8.38 9.08
N THR A 36 -9.42 -7.36 9.43
CA THR A 36 -9.37 -6.74 10.76
C THR A 36 -10.64 -7.10 11.50
N PHE A 37 -10.51 -7.67 12.71
CA PHE A 37 -11.67 -8.05 13.51
C PHE A 37 -12.56 -6.82 13.78
N PRO A 38 -13.90 -6.97 13.79
CA PRO A 38 -14.84 -5.85 13.93
C PRO A 38 -14.49 -4.81 15.01
N PRO A 39 -14.13 -5.17 16.27
CA PRO A 39 -13.80 -4.19 17.31
C PRO A 39 -12.50 -3.41 17.05
N TYR A 40 -11.68 -3.86 16.09
CA TYR A 40 -10.42 -3.23 15.69
C TYR A 40 -10.52 -2.48 14.35
N GLN A 41 -11.66 -2.55 13.66
CA GLN A 41 -11.85 -1.83 12.39
C GLN A 41 -11.79 -0.31 12.59
N ARG A 42 -11.32 0.40 11.55
CA ARG A 42 -11.15 1.87 11.53
C ARG A 42 -10.19 2.44 12.60
N LYS A 43 -9.48 1.60 13.37
CA LYS A 43 -8.42 2.03 14.29
C LYS A 43 -7.05 2.18 13.61
N GLY A 44 -6.85 1.54 12.46
CA GLY A 44 -5.65 1.65 11.63
C GLY A 44 -5.05 0.32 11.20
N TYR A 45 -5.47 -0.80 11.80
CA TYR A 45 -4.88 -2.13 11.57
C TYR A 45 -4.97 -2.58 10.12
N GLY A 46 -6.07 -2.29 9.42
CA GLY A 46 -6.18 -2.64 7.99
C GLY A 46 -5.07 -2.01 7.14
N LYS A 47 -4.80 -0.71 7.31
CA LYS A 47 -3.71 -0.04 6.59
C LYS A 47 -2.32 -0.51 7.06
N PHE A 48 -2.19 -0.89 8.33
CA PHE A 48 -0.97 -1.51 8.85
C PHE A 48 -0.68 -2.87 8.20
N LEU A 49 -1.68 -3.75 8.10
CA LEU A 49 -1.54 -5.04 7.42
C LEU A 49 -1.19 -4.89 5.94
N ILE A 50 -1.83 -3.95 5.24
CA ILE A 50 -1.48 -3.63 3.85
C ILE A 50 -0.03 -3.14 3.76
N SER A 51 0.39 -2.24 4.65
CA SER A 51 1.78 -1.77 4.70
C SER A 51 2.75 -2.94 4.92
N LEU A 52 2.42 -3.83 5.85
CA LEU A 52 3.23 -5.00 6.18
C LEU A 52 3.34 -5.96 4.99
N SER A 53 2.26 -6.21 4.25
CA SER A 53 2.31 -7.08 3.08
C SER A 53 3.25 -6.54 2.00
N TYR A 54 3.29 -5.22 1.81
CA TYR A 54 4.23 -4.58 0.88
C TYR A 54 5.68 -4.53 1.40
N GLU A 55 5.91 -4.39 2.71
CA GLU A 55 7.26 -4.53 3.26
C GLU A 55 7.83 -5.94 2.99
N LEU A 56 7.00 -6.98 3.16
CA LEU A 56 7.40 -8.35 2.83
C LEU A 56 7.68 -8.52 1.34
N SER A 57 6.84 -7.96 0.47
CA SER A 57 7.11 -7.94 -0.98
C SER A 57 8.45 -7.29 -1.30
N ARG A 58 8.77 -6.13 -0.69
CA ARG A 58 10.05 -5.45 -0.88
C ARG A 58 11.23 -6.25 -0.36
N PHE A 59 11.10 -6.87 0.81
CA PHE A 59 12.11 -7.77 1.36
C PHE A 59 12.41 -8.93 0.41
N GLU A 60 11.37 -9.51 -0.20
CA GLU A 60 11.48 -10.57 -1.19
C GLU A 60 11.90 -10.07 -2.59
N GLN A 61 12.10 -8.76 -2.77
CA GLN A 61 12.37 -8.11 -4.06
C GLN A 61 11.30 -8.42 -5.13
N LYS A 62 10.04 -8.52 -4.70
CA LYS A 62 8.88 -8.80 -5.55
C LYS A 62 7.93 -7.62 -5.59
N ILE A 63 7.24 -7.52 -6.73
CA ILE A 63 6.07 -6.67 -6.90
C ILE A 63 4.84 -7.50 -6.53
N GLY A 64 3.85 -6.90 -5.88
CA GLY A 64 2.65 -7.61 -5.45
C GLY A 64 1.37 -6.78 -5.54
N THR A 65 0.26 -7.50 -5.59
CA THR A 65 -1.12 -6.97 -5.57
C THR A 65 -1.97 -7.89 -4.69
N PRO A 66 -3.07 -7.43 -4.07
CA PRO A 66 -3.99 -8.35 -3.39
C PRO A 66 -4.77 -9.22 -4.39
N GLU A 67 -5.13 -10.42 -3.94
CA GLU A 67 -6.10 -11.27 -4.62
C GLU A 67 -7.45 -10.55 -4.77
N LYS A 68 -8.12 -10.78 -5.90
CA LYS A 68 -9.41 -10.18 -6.25
C LYS A 68 -10.51 -11.25 -6.22
N PRO A 69 -11.77 -10.90 -5.86
CA PRO A 69 -12.27 -9.55 -5.56
C PRO A 69 -11.96 -9.09 -4.12
N LEU A 70 -11.78 -7.77 -3.96
CA LEU A 70 -11.67 -7.15 -2.63
C LEU A 70 -13.06 -6.87 -2.04
N SER A 71 -13.15 -6.85 -0.71
CA SER A 71 -14.33 -6.31 -0.01
C SER A 71 -14.41 -4.79 -0.15
N ASP A 72 -15.59 -4.19 0.05
CA ASP A 72 -15.76 -2.72 0.01
C ASP A 72 -14.78 -1.98 0.94
N LEU A 73 -14.61 -2.50 2.15
CA LEU A 73 -13.66 -1.95 3.12
C LEU A 73 -12.21 -2.17 2.68
N GLY A 74 -11.92 -3.31 2.03
CA GLY A 74 -10.64 -3.60 1.40
C GLY A 74 -10.30 -2.58 0.31
N HIS A 75 -11.21 -2.38 -0.65
CA HIS A 75 -11.06 -1.40 -1.73
C HIS A 75 -10.77 0.01 -1.20
N LEU A 76 -11.53 0.48 -0.20
CA LEU A 76 -11.30 1.79 0.42
C LEU A 76 -9.92 1.87 1.11
N SER A 77 -9.51 0.80 1.78
CA SER A 77 -8.23 0.73 2.51
C SER A 77 -7.03 0.72 1.57
N TYR A 78 -7.05 -0.12 0.52
CA TYR A 78 -6.00 -0.18 -0.50
C TYR A 78 -5.88 1.12 -1.27
N ARG A 79 -6.99 1.70 -1.75
CA ARG A 79 -6.99 3.00 -2.43
C ARG A 79 -6.38 4.10 -1.56
N SER A 80 -6.73 4.13 -0.27
CA SER A 80 -6.16 5.10 0.67
C SER A 80 -4.67 4.88 0.93
N TYR A 81 -4.23 3.63 1.02
CA TYR A 81 -2.82 3.27 1.20
C TYR A 81 -1.99 3.62 -0.04
N TRP A 82 -2.39 3.14 -1.22
CA TRP A 82 -1.67 3.40 -2.48
C TRP A 82 -1.59 4.90 -2.78
N SER A 83 -2.70 5.64 -2.61
CA SER A 83 -2.68 7.09 -2.83
C SER A 83 -1.63 7.79 -1.97
N TYR A 84 -1.56 7.43 -0.67
CA TYR A 84 -0.56 8.01 0.22
C TYR A 84 0.87 7.62 -0.18
N VAL A 85 1.15 6.33 -0.39
CA VAL A 85 2.50 5.83 -0.68
C VAL A 85 3.03 6.39 -2.01
N ILE A 86 2.18 6.45 -3.05
CA ILE A 86 2.55 7.00 -4.36
C ILE A 86 2.83 8.50 -4.24
N LEU A 87 1.95 9.27 -3.57
CA LEU A 87 2.15 10.70 -3.38
C LEU A 87 3.37 11.02 -2.53
N ASP A 88 3.66 10.24 -1.48
CA ASP A 88 4.84 10.41 -0.65
C ASP A 88 6.13 10.13 -1.42
N ASN A 89 6.15 9.08 -2.26
CA ASN A 89 7.27 8.81 -3.16
C ASN A 89 7.46 9.93 -4.19
N LEU A 90 6.38 10.41 -4.79
CA LEU A 90 6.43 11.54 -5.74
C LEU A 90 6.93 12.84 -5.07
N ARG A 91 6.55 13.09 -3.81
CA ARG A 91 6.98 14.25 -3.04
C ARG A 91 8.48 14.21 -2.72
N ASN A 92 8.98 13.04 -2.33
CA ASN A 92 10.35 12.87 -1.86
C ASN A 92 11.34 12.62 -3.00
N ASN A 93 10.84 12.39 -4.22
CA ASN A 93 11.69 12.23 -5.39
C ASN A 93 12.22 13.59 -5.87
N SER A 94 13.55 13.69 -5.99
CA SER A 94 14.20 14.89 -6.53
C SER A 94 14.06 15.02 -8.05
N ASN A 95 13.76 13.91 -8.75
CA ASN A 95 13.51 13.90 -10.18
C ASN A 95 12.04 14.27 -10.46
N PRO A 96 11.77 15.33 -11.25
CA PRO A 96 10.41 15.75 -11.59
C PRO A 96 9.64 14.74 -12.47
N VAL A 97 10.33 13.75 -13.03
CA VAL A 97 9.76 12.72 -13.90
C VAL A 97 10.11 11.35 -13.33
N ILE A 98 9.09 10.62 -12.87
CA ILE A 98 9.25 9.21 -12.48
C ILE A 98 8.38 8.32 -13.37
N SER A 99 8.95 7.21 -13.84
CA SER A 99 8.22 6.22 -14.61
C SER A 99 7.34 5.36 -13.69
N ILE A 100 6.29 4.77 -14.24
CA ILE A 100 5.44 3.81 -13.51
C ILE A 100 6.26 2.59 -13.04
N THR A 101 7.26 2.18 -13.82
CA THR A 101 8.14 1.07 -13.46
C THR A 101 9.00 1.41 -12.24
N ASP A 102 9.57 2.62 -12.18
CA ASP A 102 10.39 3.03 -11.03
C ASP A 102 9.54 3.15 -9.76
N LEU A 103 8.31 3.68 -9.87
CA LEU A 103 7.35 3.69 -8.76
C LEU A 103 7.00 2.27 -8.29
N SER A 104 6.80 1.34 -9.22
CA SER A 104 6.50 -0.06 -8.90
C SER A 104 7.64 -0.73 -8.15
N ILE A 105 8.88 -0.53 -8.59
CA ILE A 105 10.08 -1.04 -7.91
C ILE A 105 10.25 -0.40 -6.53
N ALA A 106 10.11 0.92 -6.42
CA ALA A 106 10.29 1.64 -5.15
C ALA A 106 9.24 1.26 -4.09
N THR A 107 8.00 1.03 -4.52
CA THR A 107 6.88 0.79 -3.60
C THR A 107 6.55 -0.68 -3.41
N GLY A 108 6.91 -1.55 -4.36
CA GLY A 108 6.46 -2.95 -4.45
C GLY A 108 5.02 -3.12 -4.96
N ILE A 109 4.36 -2.03 -5.37
CA ILE A 109 2.98 -2.04 -5.87
C ILE A 109 2.95 -2.42 -7.36
N ASP A 110 1.98 -3.23 -7.77
CA ASP A 110 1.79 -3.58 -9.18
C ASP A 110 1.58 -2.33 -10.06
N ARG A 111 2.05 -2.40 -11.30
CA ARG A 111 1.96 -1.28 -12.24
C ARG A 111 0.52 -0.89 -12.53
N ASN A 112 -0.40 -1.86 -12.61
CA ASN A 112 -1.81 -1.57 -12.89
C ASN A 112 -2.44 -0.83 -11.70
N ASP A 113 -2.15 -1.26 -10.47
CA ASP A 113 -2.64 -0.59 -9.25
C ASP A 113 -2.12 0.86 -9.16
N ILE A 114 -0.87 1.11 -9.56
CA ILE A 114 -0.31 2.46 -9.66
C ILE A 114 -1.03 3.29 -10.73
N ILE A 115 -1.24 2.73 -11.92
CA ILE A 115 -1.93 3.40 -13.03
C ILE A 115 -3.36 3.77 -12.61
N GLU A 116 -4.12 2.82 -12.07
CA GLU A 116 -5.49 3.05 -11.57
C GLU A 116 -5.51 4.12 -10.49
N THR A 117 -4.56 4.08 -9.54
CA THR A 117 -4.48 5.08 -8.47
C THR A 117 -4.17 6.47 -9.03
N LEU A 118 -3.21 6.59 -9.95
CA LEU A 118 -2.86 7.88 -10.57
C LEU A 118 -4.00 8.41 -11.43
N GLN A 119 -4.74 7.56 -12.15
CA GLN A 119 -5.95 7.96 -12.88
C GLN A 119 -6.99 8.56 -11.94
N VAL A 120 -7.27 7.88 -10.83
CA VAL A 120 -8.21 8.34 -9.80
C VAL A 120 -7.79 9.67 -9.17
N LEU A 121 -6.48 9.91 -9.03
CA LEU A 121 -5.94 11.16 -8.53
C LEU A 121 -5.90 12.27 -9.61
N ASN A 122 -6.24 11.98 -10.86
CA ASN A 122 -6.03 12.84 -12.03
C ASN A 122 -4.55 13.24 -12.20
N LEU A 123 -3.66 12.31 -11.86
CA LEU A 123 -2.21 12.42 -11.90
C LEU A 123 -1.59 11.46 -12.92
N LEU A 124 -2.31 11.14 -14.00
CA LEU A 124 -1.77 10.34 -15.09
C LEU A 124 -1.88 11.12 -16.40
N LYS A 125 -0.76 11.27 -17.10
CA LYS A 125 -0.72 11.80 -18.47
C LYS A 125 -0.18 10.74 -19.41
N TYR A 126 -0.78 10.65 -20.60
CA TYR A 126 -0.32 9.77 -21.66
C TYR A 126 0.51 10.58 -22.66
N TRP A 127 1.76 10.18 -22.89
CA TRP A 127 2.68 10.87 -23.79
C TRP A 127 3.51 9.88 -24.60
N LYS A 128 3.43 9.97 -25.94
CA LYS A 128 4.18 9.13 -26.90
C LYS A 128 4.18 7.63 -26.55
N GLY A 129 3.01 7.06 -26.32
CA GLY A 129 2.89 5.62 -26.01
C GLY A 129 3.17 5.24 -24.57
N ASN A 130 3.61 6.18 -23.72
CA ASN A 130 4.02 5.92 -22.34
C ASN A 130 3.20 6.75 -21.34
N TYR A 131 2.98 6.19 -20.15
CA TYR A 131 2.40 6.93 -19.03
C TYR A 131 3.50 7.69 -18.27
N VAL A 132 3.31 9.00 -18.13
CA VAL A 132 4.26 9.89 -17.43
C VAL A 132 3.53 10.64 -16.32
N SER A 133 4.15 10.67 -15.14
CA SER A 133 3.70 11.45 -13.99
C SER A 133 4.62 12.68 -13.84
N CYS A 134 4.12 13.87 -14.20
CA CYS A 134 4.83 15.15 -14.02
C CYS A 134 3.92 16.12 -13.26
N PHE A 135 4.25 16.41 -12.00
CA PHE A 135 3.41 17.23 -11.13
C PHE A 135 4.21 18.25 -10.35
N SER A 136 3.57 19.39 -10.06
CA SER A 136 4.15 20.36 -9.14
C SER A 136 4.04 19.86 -7.71
N SER A 137 5.03 20.17 -6.88
CA SER A 137 5.01 19.84 -5.44
C SER A 137 3.76 20.40 -4.74
N LYS A 138 3.22 21.52 -5.24
CA LYS A 138 1.96 22.11 -4.74
C LYS A 138 0.78 21.17 -4.92
N LEU A 139 0.60 20.60 -6.12
CA LEU A 139 -0.50 19.68 -6.40
C LEU A 139 -0.43 18.43 -5.53
N ILE A 140 0.77 17.84 -5.39
CA ILE A 140 1.01 16.67 -4.54
C ILE A 140 0.65 16.99 -3.08
N ASN A 141 1.11 18.13 -2.56
CA ASN A 141 0.81 18.56 -1.19
C ASN A 141 -0.69 18.81 -0.97
N ASP A 142 -1.40 19.35 -1.98
CA ASP A 142 -2.84 19.56 -1.90
C ASP A 142 -3.60 18.24 -1.87
N HIS A 143 -3.15 17.20 -2.60
CA HIS A 143 -3.70 15.85 -2.49
C HIS A 143 -3.43 15.22 -1.12
N LEU A 144 -2.21 15.36 -0.58
CA LEU A 144 -1.85 14.82 0.74
C LEU A 144 -2.66 15.44 1.88
N LYS A 145 -3.12 16.69 1.75
CA LYS A 145 -4.03 17.32 2.70
C LYS A 145 -5.45 16.74 2.67
N ARG A 146 -5.84 16.03 1.61
CA ARG A 146 -7.18 15.42 1.50
C ARG A 146 -7.31 14.21 2.42
N GLY A 147 -8.48 14.03 3.02
CA GLY A 147 -8.73 13.00 4.03
C GLY A 147 -8.49 11.54 3.58
N HIS A 148 -8.54 11.25 2.28
CA HIS A 148 -8.33 9.90 1.74
C HIS A 148 -6.85 9.55 1.51
N CYS A 149 -5.93 10.52 1.50
CA CYS A 149 -4.50 10.32 1.31
C CYS A 149 -3.72 10.40 2.64
N ARG A 150 -4.37 10.12 3.77
CA ARG A 150 -3.74 10.24 5.09
C ARG A 150 -2.65 9.17 5.30
N PRO A 151 -1.55 9.53 6.00
CA PRO A 151 -0.53 8.57 6.40
C PRO A 151 -1.13 7.43 7.24
N PRO A 152 -0.52 6.23 7.21
CA PRO A 152 -0.81 5.18 8.18
C PRO A 152 -0.68 5.69 9.62
N ARG A 153 -1.63 5.34 10.48
CA ARG A 153 -1.54 5.63 11.92
C ARG A 153 -0.48 4.78 12.61
N MET A 154 -0.28 3.56 12.11
CA MET A 154 0.72 2.62 12.57
C MET A 154 1.67 2.38 11.42
N ILE A 155 2.97 2.51 11.70
CA ILE A 155 4.05 2.42 10.71
C ILE A 155 4.80 1.11 10.99
N VAL A 156 5.05 0.34 9.94
CA VAL A 156 5.91 -0.84 10.03
C VAL A 156 7.35 -0.36 10.12
N ASN A 157 8.10 -0.84 11.10
CA ASN A 157 9.54 -0.60 11.19
C ASN A 157 10.28 -1.75 10.49
N PRO A 158 10.91 -1.52 9.32
CA PRO A 158 11.58 -2.58 8.59
C PRO A 158 12.71 -3.26 9.36
N ASN A 159 13.36 -2.55 10.29
CA ASN A 159 14.47 -3.09 11.08
C ASN A 159 14.02 -4.12 12.14
N LEU A 160 12.72 -4.20 12.42
CA LEU A 160 12.13 -5.16 13.35
C LEU A 160 11.54 -6.39 12.63
N LEU A 161 11.57 -6.42 11.30
CA LEU A 161 11.14 -7.58 10.52
C LEU A 161 12.24 -8.64 10.53
N THR A 162 12.04 -9.69 11.32
CA THR A 162 12.84 -10.91 11.27
C THR A 162 12.02 -12.01 10.58
N LEU A 163 12.53 -12.51 9.45
CA LEU A 163 11.89 -13.52 8.60
C LEU A 163 12.59 -14.87 8.69
#